data_AF-A0A838EIE4-F1
#
_entry.id   AF-A0A838EIE4-F1
#
_cell.length_a   1.000
_cell.length_b   1.000
_cell.length_c   1.000
_cell.angle_alpha   90.00
_cell.angle_beta   90.00
_cell.angle_gamma   90.00
#
_symmetry.space_group_name_H-M   'P 1'
#
loop_
_entity.id
_entity.type
_entity.pdbx_description
1 polymer ?
#
loop_
_entity_poly.entity_id
_entity_poly.type
_entity_poly.pdbx_seq_one_letter_code
_entity_poly.pdbx_strand_id
1 'polypeptide(L)' 'MEFSIDPDSYIPHIIAPLEPRLNELNSKQRLILRTVFAMINGQRTIEQIKGQLHLSSQTVDEVLTYLHSIGVIE' A
#
# COMPACT_ATOMS: atom_id res chain seq x y z
N MET A 1 -5.94 18.73 -23.61
CA MET A 1 -6.54 18.18 -22.38
C MET A 1 -5.49 17.25 -21.80
N GLU A 2 -4.73 17.71 -20.82
CA GLU A 2 -3.87 16.82 -20.03
C GLU A 2 -4.80 16.05 -19.10
N PHE A 3 -4.90 14.74 -19.30
CA PHE A 3 -5.52 13.85 -18.34
C PHE A 3 -4.53 13.70 -17.19
N SER A 4 -4.68 14.53 -16.15
CA SER A 4 -4.04 14.26 -14.87
C SER A 4 -4.71 13.03 -14.27
N ILE A 5 -4.08 11.87 -14.43
CA ILE A 5 -4.47 10.67 -13.70
C ILE A 5 -4.13 10.96 -12.25
N ASP A 6 -5.17 11.16 -11.43
CA ASP A 6 -5.02 11.36 -9.99
C ASP A 6 -4.46 10.04 -9.40
N PRO A 7 -3.24 10.05 -8.83
CA PRO A 7 -2.62 8.83 -8.32
C PRO A 7 -3.39 8.26 -7.13
N ASP A 8 -4.09 9.11 -6.38
CA ASP A 8 -4.89 8.74 -5.22
C ASP A 8 -6.19 7.97 -5.59
N SER A 9 -6.63 8.12 -6.84
CA SER A 9 -7.76 7.39 -7.44
C SER A 9 -7.39 5.97 -7.90
N TYR A 10 -6.11 5.60 -7.85
CA TYR A 10 -5.64 4.26 -8.22
C TYR A 10 -6.15 3.20 -7.22
N ILE A 11 -6.49 2.02 -7.74
CA ILE A 11 -6.89 0.85 -6.94
C ILE A 11 -5.75 -0.17 -7.00
N PRO A 12 -4.97 -0.35 -5.92
CA PRO A 12 -3.88 -1.33 -5.90
C PRO A 12 -4.40 -2.78 -5.87
N HIS A 13 -3.69 -3.66 -6.55
CA HIS A 13 -4.00 -5.09 -6.62
C HIS A 13 -2.85 -5.94 -6.09
N ILE A 14 -3.15 -6.96 -5.29
CA ILE A 14 -2.15 -7.90 -4.78
C ILE A 14 -1.81 -8.91 -5.86
N ILE A 15 -0.53 -9.02 -6.18
CA ILE A 15 -0.01 -9.94 -7.21
C ILE A 15 0.97 -10.99 -6.66
N ALA A 16 1.46 -10.82 -5.43
CA ALA A 16 2.35 -11.78 -4.77
C ALA A 16 2.15 -11.81 -3.24
N PRO A 17 2.53 -12.91 -2.56
CA PRO A 17 2.43 -12.99 -1.10
C PRO A 17 3.43 -12.07 -0.40
N LEU A 18 3.01 -11.51 0.72
CA LEU A 18 3.83 -10.57 1.50
C LEU A 18 4.83 -11.28 2.42
N GLU A 19 4.51 -12.46 2.96
CA GLU A 19 5.31 -13.11 4.02
C GLU A 19 6.80 -13.32 3.71
N PRO A 20 7.22 -13.70 2.48
CA PRO A 20 8.64 -13.91 2.17
C PRO A 20 9.50 -12.65 2.36
N ARG A 21 8.88 -11.46 2.31
CA ARG A 21 9.55 -10.15 2.31
C ARG A 21 9.61 -9.50 3.71
N LEU A 22 8.99 -10.12 4.72
CA LEU A 22 8.89 -9.54 6.07
C LEU A 22 10.11 -9.82 6.95
N ASN A 23 11.00 -10.73 6.57
CA ASN A 23 12.09 -11.20 7.44
C ASN A 23 13.17 -10.14 7.72
N GLU A 24 13.31 -9.15 6.84
CA GLU A 24 14.32 -8.07 6.95
C GLU A 24 13.80 -6.85 7.73
N LEU A 25 12.53 -6.85 8.10
CA LEU A 25 11.86 -5.70 8.70
C LEU A 25 11.74 -5.83 10.22
N ASN A 26 11.88 -4.70 10.93
CA ASN A 26 11.62 -4.66 12.36
C ASN A 26 10.12 -4.82 12.68
N SER A 27 9.78 -5.08 13.94
CA SER A 27 8.38 -5.34 14.34
C SER A 27 7.42 -4.20 14.03
N LYS A 28 7.85 -2.94 14.12
CA LYS A 28 7.02 -1.77 13.79
C LYS A 28 6.75 -1.70 12.29
N GLN A 29 7.80 -1.86 11.48
CA GLN A 29 7.68 -1.87 10.02
C GLN A 29 6.76 -3.00 9.57
N ARG A 30 6.94 -4.22 10.08
CA ARG A 30 6.08 -5.37 9.76
C ARG A 30 4.62 -5.11 10.10
N LEU A 31 4.34 -4.47 11.24
CA LEU A 31 2.98 -4.14 11.64
C LEU A 31 2.34 -3.15 10.66
N ILE A 32 3.01 -2.03 10.39
CA ILE A 32 2.50 -1.00 9.47
C ILE A 32 2.25 -1.62 8.08
N LEU A 33 3.20 -2.40 7.58
CA LEU A 33 3.12 -3.01 6.26
C LEU A 33 1.94 -3.98 6.15
N ARG A 34 1.75 -4.84 7.16
CA ARG A 34 0.60 -5.76 7.23
C ARG A 34 -0.73 -5.01 7.32
N THR A 35 -0.77 -3.94 8.10
CA THR A 35 -1.98 -3.11 8.24
C THR A 35 -2.40 -2.51 6.91
N VAL A 36 -1.47 -1.89 6.17
CA VAL A 36 -1.78 -1.32 4.85
C VAL A 36 -2.12 -2.43 3.85
N PHE A 37 -1.32 -3.51 3.80
CA PHE A 37 -1.55 -4.63 2.89
C PHE A 37 -2.93 -5.28 3.08
N ALA A 38 -3.41 -5.43 4.33
CA ALA A 38 -4.74 -5.97 4.62
C ALA A 38 -5.89 -5.10 4.08
N MET A 39 -5.65 -3.81 3.79
CA MET A 39 -6.62 -2.92 3.18
C MET A 39 -6.67 -3.05 1.66
N ILE A 40 -5.62 -3.60 1.05
CA ILE A 40 -5.52 -3.79 -0.40
C ILE A 40 -6.30 -5.05 -0.77
N ASN A 41 -7.44 -4.87 -1.42
CA ASN A 41 -8.32 -5.97 -1.84
C ASN A 41 -8.81 -5.80 -3.29
N GLY A 42 -8.20 -4.90 -4.07
CA GLY A 42 -8.62 -4.58 -5.44
C GLY A 42 -9.94 -3.80 -5.53
N GLN A 43 -10.44 -3.22 -4.43
CA GLN A 43 -11.70 -2.46 -4.42
C GLN A 43 -11.58 -1.06 -3.84
N ARG A 44 -10.52 -0.79 -3.06
CA ARG A 44 -10.31 0.50 -2.41
C ARG A 44 -9.28 1.33 -3.16
N THR A 45 -9.57 2.61 -3.35
CA THR A 45 -8.59 3.56 -3.87
C THR A 45 -7.52 3.88 -2.82
N ILE A 46 -6.36 4.41 -3.24
CA ILE A 46 -5.32 4.90 -2.32
C ILE A 46 -5.90 5.95 -1.36
N GLU A 47 -6.73 6.87 -1.84
CA GLU A 47 -7.42 7.86 -1.01
C GLU A 47 -8.26 7.20 0.09
N GLN A 48 -9.02 6.17 -0.25
CA GLN A 48 -9.85 5.42 0.71
C GLN A 48 -9.00 4.65 1.72
N ILE A 49 -7.86 4.09 1.31
CA ILE A 49 -6.92 3.43 2.22
C ILE A 49 -6.34 4.44 3.20
N LYS A 50 -5.90 5.62 2.72
CA LYS A 50 -5.40 6.71 3.56
C LYS A 50 -6.44 7.20 4.56
N GLY A 51 -7.70 7.36 4.13
CA GLY A 51 -8.78 7.84 4.99
C GLY A 51 -9.25 6.85 6.06
N GLN A 52 -9.01 5.54 5.90
CA GLN A 52 -9.46 4.51 6.83
C GLN A 52 -8.39 4.10 7.86
N LEU A 53 -7.13 4.43 7.62
CA LEU A 53 -6.04 4.11 8.52
C LEU A 53 -5.73 5.28 9.45
N HIS A 54 -5.50 5.00 10.74
CA HIS A 54 -4.96 5.97 11.70
C HIS A 54 -3.44 6.20 11.48
N LEU A 55 -3.01 6.31 10.22
CA LEU A 55 -1.64 6.54 9.79
C LEU A 55 -1.59 7.87 9.01
N SER A 56 -0.42 8.50 8.94
CA SER A 56 -0.27 9.66 8.04
C SER A 56 -0.36 9.21 6.58
N SER A 57 -0.91 10.07 5.72
CA SER A 57 -0.96 9.80 4.27
C SER A 57 0.41 9.45 3.70
N GLN A 58 1.45 10.16 4.15
CA GLN A 58 2.85 9.88 3.79
C GLN A 58 3.28 8.45 4.16
N THR A 59 2.90 7.95 5.34
CA THR A 59 3.25 6.57 5.75
C THR A 59 2.59 5.55 4.82
N VAL A 60 1.34 5.79 4.44
CA VAL A 60 0.61 4.91 3.51
C VAL A 60 1.26 4.94 2.12
N ASP A 61 1.63 6.12 1.63
CA ASP A 61 2.34 6.30 0.35
C ASP A 61 3.69 5.57 0.33
N GLU A 62 4.48 5.70 1.38
CA GLU A 62 5.77 5.01 1.52
C GLU A 62 5.58 3.49 1.49
N VAL A 63 4.55 2.98 2.16
CA VAL A 63 4.26 1.53 2.18
C VAL A 63 3.77 1.04 0.83
N LEU A 64 2.87 1.76 0.16
CA LEU A 64 2.38 1.39 -1.17
C LEU A 64 3.52 1.40 -2.19
N THR A 65 4.37 2.44 -2.15
CA THR A 65 5.58 2.53 -2.98
C THR A 65 6.50 1.35 -2.74
N TYR A 66 6.72 0.99 -1.47
CA TYR A 66 7.56 -0.16 -1.12
C TYR A 66 6.96 -1.47 -1.62
N LEU A 67 5.68 -1.73 -1.37
CA LEU A 67 4.97 -2.94 -1.83
C LEU A 67 5.03 -3.09 -3.35
N HIS A 68 4.88 -1.99 -4.09
CA HIS A 68 5.04 -1.97 -5.54
C HIS A 68 6.49 -2.30 -5.95
N SER A 69 7.48 -1.66 -5.33
CA SER A 69 8.90 -1.88 -5.64
C SER A 69 9.40 -3.31 -5.41
N ILE A 70 8.79 -4.05 -4.47
CA ILE A 70 9.11 -5.45 -4.18
C ILE A 70 8.22 -6.44 -4.96
N GLY A 71 7.33 -5.94 -5.82
CA GLY A 71 6.44 -6.74 -6.67
C GLY A 71 5.33 -7.47 -5.92
N VAL A 72 4.86 -6.93 -4.79
CA VAL A 72 3.72 -7.48 -4.03
C VAL A 72 2.39 -6.92 -4.53
N ILE A 73 2.41 -5.67 -5.02
CA ILE A 73 1.25 -5.04 -5.68
C ILE A 73 1.65 -4.47 -7.04
N GLU A 74 0.68 -4.35 -7.94
CA GLU A 74 0.77 -3.50 -9.14
C GLU A 74 0.08 -2.16 -8.92
#